data_AF-A0AAW1XSL0-F1
#
_entry.id   AF-A0AAW1XSL0-F1
#
_cell.length_a   1.000
_cell.length_b   1.000
_cell.length_c   1.000
_cell.angle_alpha   90.00
_cell.angle_beta   90.00
_cell.angle_gamma   90.00
#
_symmetry.space_group_name_H-M   'P 1'
#
loop_
_entity.id
_entity.type
_entity.pdbx_description
1 polymer ?
#
loop_
_entity_poly.entity_id
_entity_poly.type
_entity_poly.pdbx_seq_one_letter_code
_entity_poly.pdbx_strand_id
1 'polypeptide(L)'
;MGEEDESYRYGNKMNTPIFIFSKDLRFVFKLDKLGLEIASIALPAALALTADPIASLVDTAFIGQIGPVELAAVGVSIALFNQVSRIAIFPLVSVTTSFVAEEDTIGTARPEENESTYLVTDSSMNVETKQLIPETDTGQNAYNSKSVGVSFDIVTTIHKKRYIPSASSAMIIGSILGLIQAIFLISAAKPLLNFMGVGSDSPMLKPARQYLMLRSLGAPAVLLSLAMQGVFRGFKDTKTPLYATVAADATNIILDPIFIFVFHLGVNGAAIAHVISQYLMTAILLWRLMTQVDLLPPSVKHLQFGRFLQMVRI
;
A
#
# COMPACT_ATOMS: atom_id res chain seq x y z
N MET A 1 0.62 15.84 -77.43
CA MET A 1 1.98 15.31 -77.66
C MET A 1 2.54 15.11 -76.26
N GLY A 2 2.15 14.04 -75.56
CA GLY A 2 2.79 12.71 -75.52
C GLY A 2 3.44 12.60 -74.13
N GLU A 3 2.93 11.79 -73.20
CA GLU A 3 3.42 10.41 -72.89
C GLU A 3 4.93 10.45 -72.53
N GLU A 4 5.45 10.10 -71.33
CA GLU A 4 5.34 8.93 -70.42
C GLU A 4 5.85 9.36 -69.01
N ASP A 5 5.25 8.99 -67.87
CA ASP A 5 5.38 7.75 -67.06
C ASP A 5 6.75 7.52 -66.39
N GLU A 6 6.84 7.62 -65.05
CA GLU A 6 7.59 6.69 -64.18
C GLU A 6 7.47 7.00 -62.66
N SER A 7 6.63 6.18 -62.01
CA SER A 7 6.79 5.58 -60.68
C SER A 7 7.91 6.07 -59.73
N TYR A 8 7.52 6.68 -58.61
CA TYR A 8 8.12 6.36 -57.30
C TYR A 8 7.04 6.11 -56.25
N ARG A 9 6.68 4.82 -56.14
CA ARG A 9 6.16 4.21 -54.90
C ARG A 9 7.12 4.52 -53.75
N TYR A 10 6.75 5.45 -52.86
CA TYR A 10 7.31 5.46 -51.50
C TYR A 10 6.23 4.95 -50.55
N GLY A 11 6.49 3.76 -50.03
CA GLY A 11 5.54 2.99 -49.22
C GLY A 11 5.01 3.82 -48.06
N ASN A 12 3.68 3.90 -48.01
CA ASN A 12 2.94 4.32 -46.82
C ASN A 12 3.20 3.27 -45.72
N LYS A 13 4.31 3.43 -44.98
CA LYS A 13 4.49 2.77 -43.70
C LYS A 13 3.46 3.43 -42.78
N MET A 14 2.30 2.79 -42.64
CA MET A 14 1.40 3.01 -41.52
C MET A 14 2.21 2.84 -40.22
N ASN A 15 2.80 3.93 -39.74
CA ASN A 15 3.29 4.04 -38.39
C ASN A 15 2.05 4.08 -37.49
N THR A 16 1.50 2.91 -37.18
CA THR A 16 0.50 2.79 -36.13
C THR A 16 1.13 3.31 -34.83
N PRO A 17 0.45 4.18 -34.06
CA PRO A 17 1.00 4.77 -32.83
C PRO A 17 1.48 3.71 -31.82
N ILE A 18 0.90 2.51 -31.87
CA ILE A 18 1.28 1.34 -31.07
C ILE A 18 2.73 0.88 -31.34
N PHE A 19 3.20 0.96 -32.59
CA PHE A 19 4.53 0.45 -32.96
C PHE A 19 5.65 1.40 -32.53
N ILE A 20 5.38 2.72 -32.48
CA ILE A 20 6.28 3.73 -31.91
C ILE A 20 6.43 3.48 -30.41
N PHE A 21 5.30 3.27 -29.71
CA PHE A 21 5.29 2.90 -28.29
C PHE A 21 6.10 1.63 -28.00
N SER A 22 6.02 0.61 -28.87
CA SER A 22 6.77 -0.65 -28.72
C SER A 22 8.29 -0.53 -28.93
N LYS A 23 8.75 0.47 -29.68
CA LYS A 23 10.17 0.76 -29.89
C LYS A 23 10.73 1.55 -28.70
N ASP A 24 9.97 2.52 -28.20
CA ASP A 24 10.34 3.28 -27.01
C ASP A 24 10.33 2.40 -25.74
N LEU A 25 9.39 1.45 -25.62
CA LEU A 25 9.39 0.48 -24.52
C LEU A 25 10.70 -0.31 -24.43
N ARG A 26 11.28 -0.68 -25.58
CA ARG A 26 12.58 -1.37 -25.65
C ARG A 26 13.77 -0.48 -25.28
N PHE A 27 13.66 0.83 -25.44
CA PHE A 27 14.67 1.79 -24.99
C PHE A 27 14.53 2.15 -23.50
N VAL A 28 13.30 2.21 -22.98
CA VAL A 28 13.00 2.40 -21.55
C VAL A 28 13.40 1.17 -20.72
N PHE A 29 13.27 -0.04 -21.27
CA PHE A 29 13.76 -1.28 -20.67
C PHE A 29 15.20 -1.62 -21.12
N LYS A 30 16.12 -0.65 -21.14
CA LYS A 30 17.52 -1.05 -20.98
C LYS A 30 17.62 -1.69 -19.59
N LEU A 31 17.95 -2.98 -19.53
CA LEU A 31 18.18 -3.75 -18.29
C LEU A 31 19.48 -3.30 -17.60
N ASP A 32 19.66 -2.00 -17.42
CA ASP A 32 20.68 -1.48 -16.53
C ASP A 32 20.25 -1.66 -15.07
N LYS A 33 21.21 -1.58 -14.14
CA LYS A 33 20.94 -1.79 -12.71
C LYS A 33 19.87 -0.83 -12.18
N LEU A 34 19.86 0.41 -12.70
CA LEU A 34 18.90 1.44 -12.32
C LEU A 34 17.49 1.13 -12.86
N GLY A 35 17.36 0.74 -14.13
CA GLY A 35 16.08 0.36 -14.73
C GLY A 35 15.46 -0.86 -14.06
N LEU A 36 16.26 -1.83 -13.64
CA LEU A 36 15.80 -2.97 -12.84
C LEU A 36 15.31 -2.56 -11.45
N GLU A 37 15.99 -1.62 -10.78
CA GLU A 37 15.57 -1.09 -9.49
C GLU A 37 14.24 -0.32 -9.62
N ILE A 38 14.11 0.55 -10.62
CA ILE A 38 12.87 1.27 -10.92
C ILE A 38 11.74 0.28 -11.24
N ALA A 39 11.99 -0.73 -12.09
CA ALA A 39 11.01 -1.74 -12.44
C ALA A 39 10.55 -2.55 -11.20
N SER A 40 11.45 -2.84 -10.27
CA SER A 40 11.14 -3.58 -9.04
C SER A 40 10.16 -2.83 -8.11
N ILE A 41 10.11 -1.50 -8.21
CA ILE A 41 9.19 -0.64 -7.46
C ILE A 41 7.91 -0.38 -8.27
N ALA A 42 8.06 -0.04 -9.55
CA ALA A 42 6.97 0.38 -10.43
C ALA A 42 6.04 -0.78 -10.80
N LEU A 43 6.57 -1.98 -11.07
CA LEU A 43 5.75 -3.12 -11.50
C LEU A 43 4.75 -3.55 -10.41
N PRO A 44 5.14 -3.75 -9.14
CA PRO A 44 4.17 -4.10 -8.11
C PRO A 44 3.14 -2.99 -7.87
N ALA A 45 3.56 -1.72 -7.91
CA ALA A 45 2.64 -0.59 -7.76
C ALA A 45 1.62 -0.52 -8.91
N ALA A 46 2.06 -0.73 -10.15
CA ALA A 46 1.18 -0.78 -11.30
C ALA A 46 0.18 -1.94 -11.20
N LEU A 47 0.66 -3.14 -10.82
CA LEU A 47 -0.21 -4.30 -10.61
C LEU A 47 -1.26 -4.05 -9.53
N ALA A 48 -0.88 -3.42 -8.42
CA ALA A 48 -1.80 -3.08 -7.34
C ALA A 48 -2.89 -2.11 -7.83
N LEU A 49 -2.52 -1.09 -8.61
CA LEU A 49 -3.48 -0.14 -9.20
C LEU A 49 -4.40 -0.78 -10.25
N THR A 50 -3.96 -1.85 -10.92
CA THR A 50 -4.80 -2.59 -11.88
C THR A 50 -5.67 -3.65 -11.25
N ALA A 51 -5.38 -4.08 -10.02
CA ALA A 51 -6.15 -5.12 -9.33
C ALA A 51 -7.58 -4.63 -9.03
N ASP A 52 -7.73 -3.45 -8.42
CA ASP A 52 -9.05 -2.93 -8.05
C ASP A 52 -10.02 -2.80 -9.24
N PRO A 53 -9.63 -2.23 -10.42
CA PRO A 53 -10.52 -2.18 -11.58
C PRO A 53 -10.93 -3.55 -12.13
N ILE A 54 -10.02 -4.53 -12.09
CA ILE A 54 -10.31 -5.90 -12.53
C ILE A 54 -11.31 -6.55 -11.58
N ALA A 55 -11.07 -6.44 -10.28
CA ALA A 55 -11.98 -6.96 -9.26
C ALA A 55 -13.37 -6.29 -9.36
N SER A 56 -13.40 -4.96 -9.52
CA SER A 56 -14.64 -4.21 -9.67
C SER A 56 -15.45 -4.62 -10.90
N LEU A 57 -14.81 -5.08 -11.99
CA LEU A 57 -15.53 -5.61 -13.15
C LEU A 57 -16.24 -6.92 -12.83
N VAL A 58 -15.63 -7.77 -12.01
CA VAL A 58 -16.23 -9.03 -11.55
C VAL A 58 -17.41 -8.76 -10.60
N ASP A 59 -17.24 -7.86 -9.62
CA ASP A 59 -18.32 -7.44 -8.72
C ASP A 59 -19.51 -6.89 -9.53
N THR A 60 -19.23 -6.06 -10.53
CA THR A 60 -20.24 -5.49 -11.44
C THR A 60 -20.98 -6.58 -12.21
N ALA A 61 -20.27 -7.63 -12.66
CA ALA A 61 -20.88 -8.76 -13.35
C ALA A 61 -21.82 -9.56 -12.44
N PHE A 62 -21.44 -9.79 -11.17
CA PHE A 62 -22.32 -10.47 -10.20
C PHE A 62 -23.56 -9.64 -9.87
N ILE A 63 -23.39 -8.34 -9.64
CA ILE A 63 -24.53 -7.43 -9.37
C ILE A 63 -25.45 -7.34 -10.59
N GLY A 64 -24.89 -7.37 -11.81
CA GLY A 64 -25.66 -7.37 -13.06
C GLY A 64 -26.58 -8.59 -13.22
N GLN A 65 -26.27 -9.72 -12.58
CA GLN A 65 -27.15 -10.90 -12.59
C GLN A 65 -28.38 -10.73 -11.69
N ILE A 66 -28.34 -9.81 -10.71
CA ILE A 66 -29.49 -9.52 -9.84
C ILE A 66 -30.57 -8.80 -10.65
N GLY A 67 -30.17 -7.78 -11.41
CA GLY A 67 -31.06 -7.02 -12.26
C GLY A 67 -30.48 -5.68 -12.72
N PRO A 68 -31.05 -5.09 -13.79
CA PRO A 68 -30.57 -3.82 -14.33
C PRO A 68 -30.82 -2.63 -13.39
N VAL A 69 -31.88 -2.69 -12.57
CA VAL A 69 -32.21 -1.61 -11.61
C VAL A 69 -31.18 -1.59 -10.47
N GLU A 70 -30.82 -2.76 -9.98
CA GLU A 70 -29.81 -2.97 -8.94
C GLU A 70 -28.44 -2.54 -9.40
N LEU A 71 -28.06 -2.93 -10.63
CA LEU A 71 -26.80 -2.52 -11.24
C LEU A 71 -26.70 -1.00 -11.39
N ALA A 72 -27.75 -0.35 -11.88
CA ALA A 72 -27.79 1.10 -12.00
C ALA A 72 -27.74 1.79 -10.63
N ALA A 73 -28.45 1.26 -9.63
CA ALA A 73 -28.40 1.74 -8.25
C ALA A 73 -26.98 1.71 -7.68
N VAL A 74 -26.31 0.57 -7.81
CA VAL A 74 -24.94 0.39 -7.34
C VAL A 74 -23.99 1.33 -8.06
N GLY A 75 -24.12 1.46 -9.38
CA GLY A 75 -23.28 2.37 -10.18
C GLY A 75 -23.31 3.82 -9.68
N VAL A 76 -24.51 4.35 -9.41
CA VAL A 76 -24.66 5.71 -8.85
C VAL A 76 -24.07 5.80 -7.45
N SER A 77 -24.31 4.80 -6.59
CA SER A 77 -23.77 4.78 -5.23
C SER A 77 -22.24 4.69 -5.18
N ILE A 78 -21.61 3.89 -6.04
CA ILE A 78 -20.15 3.82 -6.18
C ILE A 78 -19.60 5.16 -6.65
N ALA A 79 -20.25 5.80 -7.63
CA ALA A 79 -19.83 7.11 -8.12
C ALA A 79 -19.86 8.17 -7.00
N LEU A 80 -20.92 8.22 -6.19
CA LEU A 80 -20.99 9.10 -5.01
C LEU A 80 -19.86 8.81 -4.03
N PHE A 81 -19.71 7.55 -3.64
CA PHE A 81 -18.69 7.13 -2.69
C PHE A 81 -17.31 7.57 -3.16
N ASN A 82 -16.97 7.33 -4.43
CA ASN A 82 -15.68 7.67 -5.01
C ASN A 82 -15.46 9.19 -5.10
N GLN A 83 -16.47 9.96 -5.51
CA GLN A 83 -16.38 11.42 -5.58
C GLN A 83 -16.09 12.04 -4.21
N VAL A 84 -16.84 11.64 -3.18
CA VAL A 84 -16.62 12.10 -1.82
C VAL A 84 -15.26 11.64 -1.29
N SER A 85 -14.90 10.38 -1.55
CA SER A 85 -13.59 9.83 -1.13
C SER A 85 -12.43 10.60 -1.73
N ARG A 86 -12.52 11.01 -3.01
CA ARG A 86 -11.43 11.67 -3.72
C ARG A 86 -10.91 12.93 -3.02
N ILE A 87 -11.82 13.66 -2.36
CA ILE A 87 -11.49 14.88 -1.59
C ILE A 87 -10.54 14.54 -0.43
N ALA A 88 -10.74 13.40 0.23
CA ALA A 88 -9.90 12.95 1.33
C ALA A 88 -8.64 12.19 0.86
N ILE A 89 -8.78 11.37 -0.19
CA ILE A 89 -7.71 10.50 -0.70
C ILE A 89 -6.52 11.28 -1.23
N PHE A 90 -6.76 12.32 -2.06
CA PHE A 90 -5.69 13.06 -2.72
C PHE A 90 -4.69 13.69 -1.72
N PRO A 91 -5.11 14.51 -0.74
CA PRO A 91 -4.18 15.07 0.23
C PRO A 91 -3.57 13.97 1.10
N LEU A 92 -4.35 12.99 1.55
CA LEU A 92 -3.87 11.93 2.44
C LEU A 92 -2.71 11.14 1.83
N VAL A 93 -2.85 10.65 0.60
CA VAL A 93 -1.82 9.83 -0.05
C VAL A 93 -0.60 10.66 -0.44
N SER A 94 -0.79 11.86 -0.98
CA SER A 94 0.29 12.75 -1.43
C SER A 94 1.18 13.19 -0.27
N VAL A 95 0.56 13.65 0.82
CA VAL A 95 1.24 14.09 2.05
C VAL A 95 1.98 12.93 2.68
N THR A 96 1.28 11.81 2.92
CA THR A 96 1.87 10.67 3.63
C THR A 96 3.09 10.11 2.89
N THR A 97 2.99 9.90 1.58
CA THR A 97 4.09 9.32 0.80
C THR A 97 5.32 10.23 0.82
N SER A 98 5.13 11.54 0.70
CA SER A 98 6.23 12.52 0.65
C SER A 98 6.94 12.65 1.98
N PHE A 99 6.19 12.85 3.08
CA PHE A 99 6.77 13.00 4.43
C PHE A 99 7.47 11.73 4.90
N VAL A 100 6.88 10.57 4.62
CA VAL A 100 7.48 9.29 4.99
C VAL A 100 8.77 9.03 4.21
N ALA A 101 8.81 9.35 2.91
CA ALA A 101 10.03 9.24 2.11
C ALA A 101 11.14 10.18 2.62
N GLU A 102 10.78 11.41 3.01
CA GLU A 102 11.72 12.37 3.60
C GLU A 102 12.29 11.86 4.93
N GLU A 103 11.45 11.39 5.85
CA GLU A 103 11.89 10.86 7.15
C GLU A 103 12.75 9.60 7.03
N ASP A 104 12.41 8.69 6.10
CA ASP A 104 13.18 7.46 5.85
C ASP A 104 14.59 7.77 5.32
N THR A 105 14.71 8.77 4.45
CA THR A 105 16.02 9.21 3.93
C THR A 105 16.88 9.89 5.00
N ILE A 106 16.29 10.72 5.86
CA ILE A 106 17.00 11.38 6.97
C ILE A 106 17.47 10.36 8.01
N GLY A 107 16.62 9.38 8.36
CA GLY A 107 16.97 8.31 9.30
C GLY A 107 18.09 7.40 8.81
N THR A 108 18.19 7.18 7.50
CA THR A 108 19.29 6.41 6.89
C THR A 108 20.60 7.21 6.82
N ALA A 109 20.54 8.54 6.75
CA ALA A 109 21.72 9.42 6.67
C ALA A 109 22.39 9.72 8.03
N ARG A 110 21.72 9.40 9.16
CA ARG A 110 22.27 9.57 10.52
C ARG A 110 22.34 8.20 11.23
N PRO A 111 23.43 7.44 11.09
CA PRO A 111 23.70 6.37 12.04
C PRO A 111 23.90 7.01 13.42
N GLU A 112 23.11 6.58 14.39
CA GLU A 112 23.04 7.12 15.75
C GLU A 112 24.42 7.21 16.43
N GLU A 113 24.89 8.43 16.70
CA GLU A 113 25.48 8.74 18.00
C GLU A 113 24.31 8.73 18.99
N ASN A 114 24.19 7.69 19.82
CA ASN A 114 23.66 7.80 21.17
C ASN A 114 23.91 6.51 21.97
N GLU A 115 24.80 6.67 22.96
CA GLU A 115 24.85 6.02 24.27
C GLU A 115 24.57 4.52 24.38
N SER A 116 25.66 3.76 24.55
CA SER A 116 25.66 2.54 25.36
C SER A 116 26.74 2.68 26.42
N THR A 117 26.35 3.19 27.58
CA THR A 117 27.10 3.08 28.83
C THR A 117 27.34 1.59 29.10
N TYR A 118 28.56 1.12 28.91
CA TYR A 118 28.97 -0.22 29.32
C TYR A 118 29.03 -0.25 30.86
N LEU A 119 27.99 -0.80 31.47
CA LEU A 119 28.08 -1.34 32.83
C LEU A 119 28.92 -2.63 32.77
N VAL A 120 30.15 -2.55 33.26
CA VAL A 120 30.97 -3.70 33.57
C VAL A 120 30.25 -4.51 34.65
N THR A 121 29.60 -5.61 34.25
CA THR A 121 29.19 -6.64 35.20
C THR A 121 30.35 -7.60 35.35
N ASP A 122 31.10 -7.40 36.42
CA ASP A 122 32.09 -8.32 36.95
C ASP A 122 31.38 -9.62 37.32
N SER A 123 31.69 -10.71 36.61
CA SER A 123 31.26 -12.06 36.97
C SER A 123 32.50 -12.88 37.28
N SER A 124 32.83 -12.85 38.57
CA SER A 124 33.74 -13.79 39.21
C SER A 124 33.17 -15.22 39.15
N MET A 125 33.97 -16.17 38.66
CA MET A 125 34.03 -17.51 39.24
C MET A 125 35.48 -18.00 39.21
N ASN A 126 36.09 -17.95 40.40
CA ASN A 126 37.36 -18.58 40.75
C ASN A 126 37.21 -20.11 40.81
N VAL A 127 38.25 -20.85 40.41
CA VAL A 127 38.78 -22.00 41.16
C VAL A 127 40.31 -22.02 41.02
N GLU A 128 40.99 -21.83 42.15
CA GLU A 128 42.43 -22.01 42.43
C GLU A 128 42.93 -23.43 42.06
N THR A 129 44.20 -23.70 41.74
CA THR A 129 45.26 -23.90 42.76
C THR A 129 46.65 -24.12 42.11
N LYS A 130 47.58 -23.18 42.37
CA LYS A 130 49.01 -23.26 42.81
C LYS A 130 50.05 -24.29 42.26
N GLN A 131 51.29 -23.74 42.17
CA GLN A 131 52.68 -24.31 42.25
C GLN A 131 53.35 -24.73 40.92
N LEU A 132 54.66 -24.58 40.63
CA LEU A 132 55.84 -23.79 41.05
C LEU A 132 57.02 -24.27 40.13
N ILE A 133 57.93 -23.37 39.73
CA ILE A 133 59.37 -23.57 39.31
C ILE A 133 59.71 -23.96 37.83
N PRO A 134 60.87 -23.52 37.27
CA PRO A 134 61.09 -23.24 35.84
C PRO A 134 62.10 -24.16 35.10
N GLU A 135 62.24 -23.88 33.79
CA GLU A 135 63.29 -24.27 32.82
C GLU A 135 63.51 -25.76 32.50
N THR A 136 63.38 -26.13 31.22
CA THR A 136 64.51 -26.64 30.41
C THR A 136 64.15 -26.76 28.92
N ASP A 137 65.10 -26.36 28.06
CA ASP A 137 65.17 -26.65 26.63
C ASP A 137 65.05 -28.15 26.33
N THR A 138 64.40 -28.54 25.22
CA THR A 138 65.04 -29.14 24.02
C THR A 138 63.96 -29.63 23.03
N GLY A 139 63.96 -29.04 21.83
CA GLY A 139 63.63 -29.62 20.52
C GLY A 139 62.37 -30.49 20.32
N GLN A 140 61.42 -30.02 19.51
CA GLN A 140 61.08 -30.64 18.21
C GLN A 140 59.95 -29.91 17.47
N ASN A 141 60.17 -29.78 16.15
CA ASN A 141 59.33 -29.16 15.13
C ASN A 141 57.83 -29.47 15.27
N ALA A 142 57.06 -28.47 15.73
CA ALA A 142 55.61 -28.47 15.69
C ALA A 142 55.11 -27.91 14.35
N TYR A 143 54.33 -28.73 13.64
CA TYR A 143 53.55 -28.33 12.47
C TYR A 143 52.64 -27.17 12.84
N ASN A 144 52.82 -26.05 12.13
CA ASN A 144 52.08 -24.81 12.34
C ASN A 144 50.67 -24.95 11.74
N SER A 145 49.74 -25.59 12.45
CA SER A 145 48.31 -25.53 12.09
C SER A 145 47.75 -24.20 12.60
N LYS A 146 47.87 -23.14 11.78
CA LYS A 146 47.01 -21.96 11.92
C LYS A 146 45.56 -22.44 11.78
N SER A 147 44.85 -22.57 12.90
CA SER A 147 43.41 -22.58 12.90
C SER A 147 42.98 -21.20 12.40
N VAL A 148 42.69 -21.12 11.10
CA VAL A 148 41.96 -20.00 10.52
C VAL A 148 40.57 -20.10 11.12
N GLY A 149 40.38 -19.44 12.27
CA GLY A 149 39.08 -19.13 12.81
C GLY A 149 38.39 -18.20 11.81
N VAL A 150 37.67 -18.80 10.86
CA VAL A 150 36.68 -18.07 10.08
C VAL A 150 35.57 -17.74 11.08
N SER A 151 35.67 -16.57 11.70
CA SER A 151 34.54 -15.98 12.39
C SER A 151 33.46 -15.76 11.34
N PHE A 152 32.51 -16.68 11.31
CA PHE A 152 31.28 -16.49 10.56
C PHE A 152 30.47 -15.46 11.34
N ASP A 153 30.61 -14.19 10.97
CA ASP A 153 29.69 -13.16 11.42
C ASP A 153 28.33 -13.55 10.87
N ILE A 154 27.54 -14.24 11.70
CA ILE A 154 26.10 -14.31 11.50
C ILE A 154 25.64 -12.88 11.68
N VAL A 155 25.55 -12.14 10.56
CA VAL A 155 24.75 -10.92 10.47
C VAL A 155 23.31 -11.39 10.64
N THR A 156 22.90 -11.56 11.90
CA THR A 156 21.50 -11.51 12.26
C THR A 156 21.05 -10.10 11.91
N THR A 157 20.43 -9.94 10.75
CA THR A 157 19.76 -8.70 10.36
C THR A 157 18.56 -8.51 11.28
N ILE A 158 18.82 -8.10 12.52
CA ILE A 158 17.80 -7.61 13.43
C ILE A 158 17.20 -6.43 12.68
N HIS A 159 15.98 -6.60 12.15
CA HIS A 159 15.23 -5.53 11.53
C HIS A 159 14.91 -4.53 12.65
N LYS A 160 15.83 -3.58 12.88
CA LYS A 160 15.61 -2.44 13.77
C LYS A 160 14.40 -1.72 13.21
N LYS A 161 13.30 -1.71 13.95
CA LYS A 161 12.05 -1.07 13.52
C LYS A 161 12.32 0.40 13.23
N ARG A 162 11.72 0.92 12.17
CA ARG A 162 11.90 2.32 11.76
C ARG A 162 11.06 3.21 12.66
N TYR A 163 11.62 4.32 13.14
CA TYR A 163 10.87 5.33 13.89
C TYR A 163 10.45 6.45 12.93
N ILE A 164 9.15 6.50 12.59
CA ILE A 164 8.63 7.40 11.54
C ILE A 164 7.35 8.04 12.06
N PRO A 165 7.44 9.20 12.76
CA PRO A 165 6.30 9.86 13.39
C PRO A 165 5.22 10.28 12.38
N SER A 166 5.60 10.53 11.12
CA SER A 166 4.64 10.82 10.06
C SER A 166 3.70 9.65 9.76
N ALA A 167 4.14 8.40 9.95
CA ALA A 167 3.30 7.22 9.75
C ALA A 167 2.14 7.17 10.75
N SER A 168 2.43 7.36 12.05
CA SER A 168 1.39 7.40 13.10
C SER A 168 0.39 8.55 12.87
N SER A 169 0.90 9.71 12.46
CA SER A 169 0.06 10.88 12.15
C SER A 169 -0.88 10.61 10.97
N ALA A 170 -0.36 10.00 9.90
CA ALA A 170 -1.14 9.63 8.73
C ALA A 170 -2.24 8.61 9.06
N MET A 171 -1.96 7.63 9.92
CA MET A 171 -2.95 6.64 10.35
C MET A 171 -4.11 7.28 11.12
N ILE A 172 -3.81 8.23 12.02
CA ILE A 172 -4.85 8.96 12.76
C ILE A 172 -5.68 9.81 11.84
N ILE A 173 -5.04 10.61 10.97
CA ILE A 173 -5.74 11.46 10.01
C ILE A 173 -6.60 10.59 9.08
N GLY A 174 -6.07 9.50 8.54
CA GLY A 174 -6.81 8.57 7.69
C GLY A 174 -8.04 7.97 8.40
N SER A 175 -7.90 7.57 9.66
CA SER A 175 -9.01 7.03 10.46
C SER A 175 -10.09 8.08 10.75
N ILE A 176 -9.70 9.30 11.14
CA ILE A 176 -10.62 10.40 11.42
C ILE A 176 -11.37 10.82 10.15
N LEU A 177 -10.64 11.05 9.05
CA LEU A 177 -11.24 11.42 7.77
C LEU A 177 -12.20 10.33 7.30
N GLY A 178 -11.85 9.07 7.49
CA GLY A 178 -12.67 7.95 7.03
C GLY A 178 -13.94 7.80 7.86
N LEU A 179 -13.87 8.07 9.16
CA LEU A 179 -15.04 8.13 10.04
C LEU A 179 -15.95 9.31 9.69
N ILE A 180 -15.38 10.49 9.48
CA ILE A 180 -16.13 11.68 9.03
C ILE A 180 -16.83 11.40 7.70
N GLN A 181 -16.12 10.80 6.75
CA GLN A 181 -16.68 10.41 5.46
C GLN A 181 -17.83 9.40 5.61
N ALA A 182 -17.68 8.38 6.46
CA ALA A 182 -18.72 7.39 6.71
C ALA A 182 -19.99 8.05 7.27
N ILE A 183 -19.85 8.89 8.31
CA ILE A 183 -20.96 9.61 8.93
C ILE A 183 -21.65 10.52 7.92
N PHE A 184 -20.87 11.26 7.12
CA PHE A 184 -21.38 12.16 6.09
C PHE A 184 -22.18 11.39 5.04
N LEU A 185 -21.62 10.33 4.45
CA LEU A 185 -22.29 9.55 3.41
C LEU A 185 -23.54 8.83 3.92
N ILE A 186 -23.52 8.29 5.15
CA ILE A 186 -24.68 7.63 5.76
C ILE A 186 -25.80 8.63 6.02
N SER A 187 -25.47 9.78 6.60
CA SER A 187 -26.45 10.81 6.96
C SER A 187 -27.01 11.54 5.73
N ALA A 188 -26.17 11.77 4.73
CA ALA A 188 -26.51 12.47 3.49
C ALA A 188 -26.87 11.53 2.32
N ALA A 189 -27.05 10.23 2.54
CA ALA A 189 -27.25 9.25 1.46
C ALA A 189 -28.42 9.62 0.53
N LYS A 190 -29.60 9.92 1.09
CA LYS A 190 -30.79 10.29 0.29
C LYS A 190 -30.60 11.61 -0.47
N PRO A 191 -30.20 12.74 0.16
CA PRO A 191 -30.01 13.98 -0.58
C PRO A 191 -28.89 13.89 -1.63
N LEU A 192 -27.81 13.14 -1.38
CA LEU A 192 -26.76 12.93 -2.37
C LEU A 192 -27.23 12.11 -3.58
N LEU A 193 -28.04 11.07 -3.35
CA LEU A 193 -28.64 10.28 -4.42
C LEU A 193 -29.63 11.10 -5.25
N ASN A 194 -30.46 11.90 -4.59
CA ASN A 194 -31.37 12.82 -5.27
C ASN A 194 -30.60 13.85 -6.11
N PHE A 195 -29.47 14.37 -5.60
CA PHE A 195 -28.59 15.28 -6.33
C PHE A 195 -27.98 14.64 -7.59
N MET A 196 -27.69 13.34 -7.54
CA MET A 196 -27.26 12.57 -8.73
C MET A 196 -28.40 12.18 -9.69
N GLY A 197 -29.61 12.70 -9.47
CA GLY A 197 -30.75 12.48 -10.36
C GLY A 197 -31.59 11.23 -10.04
N VAL A 198 -31.35 10.57 -8.89
CA VAL A 198 -32.20 9.47 -8.44
C VAL A 198 -33.46 10.04 -7.78
N GLY A 199 -34.56 10.10 -8.54
CA GLY A 199 -35.83 10.62 -8.05
C GLY A 199 -36.42 9.84 -6.86
N SER A 200 -37.24 10.50 -6.04
CA SER A 200 -37.86 9.89 -4.84
C SER A 200 -38.76 8.70 -5.16
N ASP A 201 -39.40 8.70 -6.33
CA ASP A 201 -40.31 7.64 -6.80
C ASP A 201 -39.59 6.57 -7.64
N SER A 202 -38.26 6.69 -7.79
CA SER A 202 -37.48 5.73 -8.58
C SER A 202 -37.37 4.39 -7.85
N PRO A 203 -37.56 3.25 -8.54
CA PRO A 203 -37.32 1.93 -7.96
C PRO A 203 -35.85 1.73 -7.57
N MET A 204 -34.94 2.55 -8.11
CA MET A 204 -33.51 2.52 -7.85
C MET A 204 -33.11 3.15 -6.51
N LEU A 205 -33.94 4.03 -5.95
CA LEU A 205 -33.58 4.80 -4.75
C LEU A 205 -33.31 3.91 -3.54
N LYS A 206 -34.16 2.91 -3.32
CA LYS A 206 -34.04 1.99 -2.18
C LYS A 206 -32.75 1.17 -2.25
N PRO A 207 -32.45 0.41 -3.32
CA PRO A 207 -31.19 -0.34 -3.41
C PRO A 207 -29.96 0.58 -3.41
N ALA A 208 -30.02 1.74 -4.08
CA ALA A 208 -28.89 2.68 -4.10
C ALA A 208 -28.56 3.20 -2.70
N ARG A 209 -29.59 3.62 -1.94
CA ARG A 209 -29.42 4.11 -0.56
C ARG A 209 -28.88 3.03 0.36
N GLN A 210 -29.42 1.82 0.29
CA GLN A 210 -28.96 0.72 1.14
C GLN A 210 -27.50 0.37 0.83
N TYR A 211 -27.15 0.21 -0.44
CA TYR A 211 -25.78 -0.03 -0.87
C TYR A 211 -24.83 1.06 -0.39
N LEU A 212 -25.18 2.35 -0.62
CA LEU A 212 -24.34 3.48 -0.25
C LEU A 212 -24.10 3.52 1.27
N MET A 213 -25.15 3.33 2.07
CA MET A 213 -25.02 3.32 3.53
C MET A 213 -24.13 2.17 4.02
N LEU A 214 -24.32 0.96 3.51
CA LEU A 214 -23.52 -0.21 3.87
C LEU A 214 -22.06 -0.04 3.41
N ARG A 215 -21.85 0.34 2.15
CA ARG A 215 -20.51 0.57 1.57
C ARG A 215 -19.73 1.66 2.29
N SER A 216 -20.44 2.65 2.85
CA SER A 216 -19.85 3.75 3.63
C SER A 216 -19.25 3.31 4.96
N LEU A 217 -19.69 2.17 5.53
CA LEU A 217 -19.07 1.58 6.72
C LEU A 217 -17.62 1.11 6.46
N GLY A 218 -17.25 0.91 5.20
CA GLY A 218 -15.89 0.61 4.77
C GLY A 218 -15.01 1.85 4.58
N ALA A 219 -15.54 3.07 4.59
CA ALA A 219 -14.75 4.30 4.38
C ALA A 219 -13.57 4.47 5.37
N PRO A 220 -13.72 4.17 6.68
CA PRO A 220 -12.60 4.19 7.63
C PRO A 220 -11.47 3.27 7.20
N ALA A 221 -11.79 2.05 6.79
CA ALA A 221 -10.83 1.07 6.30
C ALA A 221 -10.18 1.51 4.98
N VAL A 222 -10.94 2.06 4.03
CA VAL A 222 -10.40 2.59 2.76
C VAL A 222 -9.34 3.66 3.02
N LEU A 223 -9.66 4.69 3.80
CA LEU A 223 -8.70 5.78 4.01
C LEU A 223 -7.51 5.37 4.88
N LEU A 224 -7.73 4.53 5.90
CA LEU A 224 -6.65 4.00 6.72
C LEU A 224 -5.69 3.12 5.90
N SER A 225 -6.23 2.21 5.07
CA SER A 225 -5.41 1.40 4.17
C SER A 225 -4.66 2.23 3.15
N LEU A 226 -5.26 3.28 2.57
CA LEU A 226 -4.56 4.19 1.65
C LEU A 226 -3.44 4.98 2.32
N ALA A 227 -3.64 5.40 3.58
CA ALA A 227 -2.58 6.01 4.38
C ALA A 227 -1.40 5.03 4.56
N MET A 228 -1.67 3.80 5.00
CA MET A 228 -0.64 2.77 5.16
C MET A 228 0.07 2.43 3.84
N GLN A 229 -0.67 2.35 2.72
CA GLN A 229 -0.07 2.17 1.40
C GLN A 229 0.83 3.36 1.01
N GLY A 230 0.47 4.59 1.40
CA GLY A 230 1.34 5.76 1.28
C GLY A 230 2.64 5.61 2.08
N VAL A 231 2.54 5.10 3.31
CA VAL A 231 3.70 4.82 4.17
C VAL A 231 4.63 3.79 3.53
N PHE A 232 4.10 2.64 3.12
CA PHE A 232 4.89 1.60 2.45
C PHE A 232 5.54 2.08 1.15
N ARG A 233 4.82 2.87 0.34
CA ARG A 233 5.39 3.52 -0.86
C ARG A 233 6.51 4.50 -0.50
N GLY A 234 6.40 5.23 0.61
CA GLY A 234 7.46 6.08 1.13
C GLY A 234 8.74 5.30 1.46
N PHE A 235 8.60 4.06 1.95
CA PHE A 235 9.72 3.12 2.19
C PHE A 235 10.25 2.44 0.94
N LYS A 236 9.67 2.72 -0.24
CA LYS A 236 9.88 1.99 -1.48
C LYS A 236 9.46 0.51 -1.43
N ASP A 237 8.66 0.10 -0.44
CA ASP A 237 8.03 -1.23 -0.39
C ASP A 237 6.68 -1.18 -1.11
N THR A 238 6.67 -1.54 -2.38
CA THR A 238 5.44 -1.62 -3.18
C THR A 238 4.86 -3.04 -3.26
N LYS A 239 5.58 -4.04 -2.73
CA LYS A 239 5.16 -5.44 -2.74
C LYS A 239 4.15 -5.72 -1.63
N THR A 240 4.37 -5.17 -0.44
CA THR A 240 3.46 -5.34 0.69
C THR A 240 2.05 -4.82 0.38
N PRO A 241 1.87 -3.59 -0.16
CA PRO A 241 0.58 -3.13 -0.68
C PRO A 241 -0.04 -4.06 -1.72
N LEU A 242 0.73 -4.50 -2.72
CA LEU A 242 0.23 -5.38 -3.78
C LEU A 242 -0.38 -6.68 -3.22
N TYR A 243 0.36 -7.39 -2.35
CA TYR A 243 -0.15 -8.64 -1.80
C TYR A 243 -1.40 -8.44 -0.95
N ALA A 244 -1.48 -7.34 -0.20
CA ALA A 244 -2.67 -7.02 0.58
C ALA A 244 -3.87 -6.69 -0.31
N THR A 245 -3.68 -5.91 -1.38
CA THR A 245 -4.72 -5.61 -2.38
C THR A 245 -5.24 -6.88 -3.03
N VAL A 246 -4.35 -7.71 -3.56
CA VAL A 246 -4.74 -8.97 -4.25
C VAL A 246 -5.48 -9.92 -3.31
N ALA A 247 -5.03 -10.04 -2.05
CA ALA A 247 -5.72 -10.89 -1.07
C ALA A 247 -7.12 -10.35 -0.74
N ALA A 248 -7.28 -9.04 -0.61
CA ALA A 248 -8.56 -8.40 -0.36
C ALA A 248 -9.51 -8.51 -1.55
N ASP A 249 -9.04 -8.25 -2.77
CA ASP A 249 -9.83 -8.37 -3.99
C ASP A 249 -10.28 -9.81 -4.24
N ALA A 250 -9.38 -10.79 -4.04
CA ALA A 250 -9.74 -12.19 -4.13
C ALA A 250 -10.80 -12.56 -3.08
N THR A 251 -10.68 -12.04 -1.86
CA THR A 251 -11.68 -12.25 -0.81
C THR A 251 -13.03 -11.64 -1.21
N ASN A 252 -13.02 -10.44 -1.81
CA ASN A 252 -14.23 -9.77 -2.28
C ASN A 252 -14.94 -10.60 -3.35
N ILE A 253 -14.21 -11.00 -4.40
CA ILE A 253 -14.72 -11.83 -5.49
C ILE A 253 -15.31 -13.16 -5.00
N ILE A 254 -14.74 -13.75 -3.95
CA ILE A 254 -15.25 -14.98 -3.35
C ILE A 254 -16.50 -14.72 -2.49
N LEU A 255 -16.50 -13.65 -1.70
CA LEU A 255 -17.60 -13.32 -0.79
C LEU A 255 -18.84 -12.80 -1.52
N ASP A 256 -18.67 -12.13 -2.66
CA ASP A 256 -19.76 -11.59 -3.46
C ASP A 256 -20.82 -12.63 -3.81
N PRO A 257 -20.53 -13.73 -4.54
CA PRO A 257 -21.54 -14.72 -4.87
C PRO A 257 -22.12 -15.42 -3.63
N ILE A 258 -21.34 -15.55 -2.55
CA ILE A 258 -21.82 -16.11 -1.28
C ILE A 258 -22.89 -15.19 -0.67
N PHE A 259 -22.61 -13.90 -0.51
CA PHE A 259 -23.58 -13.00 0.10
C PHE A 259 -24.74 -12.64 -0.82
N ILE A 260 -24.49 -12.50 -2.12
CA ILE A 260 -25.51 -12.15 -3.11
C ILE A 260 -26.47 -13.33 -3.33
N PHE A 261 -25.95 -14.53 -3.66
CA PHE A 261 -26.76 -15.65 -4.12
C PHE A 261 -27.04 -16.71 -3.05
N VAL A 262 -26.09 -17.01 -2.16
CA VAL A 262 -26.29 -18.07 -1.14
C VAL A 262 -27.09 -17.52 0.06
N PHE A 263 -26.73 -16.34 0.54
CA PHE A 263 -27.46 -15.68 1.63
C PHE A 263 -28.62 -14.80 1.16
N HIS A 264 -28.84 -14.70 -0.15
CA HIS A 264 -29.93 -13.93 -0.76
C HIS A 264 -30.00 -12.46 -0.29
N LEU A 265 -28.85 -11.84 0.03
CA LEU A 265 -28.79 -10.45 0.48
C LEU A 265 -28.85 -9.44 -0.67
N GLY A 266 -28.79 -9.92 -1.92
CA GLY A 266 -28.80 -9.10 -3.12
C GLY A 266 -27.69 -8.04 -3.10
N VAL A 267 -28.05 -6.81 -3.44
CA VAL A 267 -27.13 -5.66 -3.49
C VAL A 267 -26.46 -5.39 -2.13
N ASN A 268 -27.14 -5.65 -1.01
CA ASN A 268 -26.55 -5.48 0.31
C ASN A 268 -25.42 -6.48 0.56
N GLY A 269 -25.52 -7.68 -0.03
CA GLY A 269 -24.48 -8.70 0.03
C GLY A 269 -23.18 -8.22 -0.58
N ALA A 270 -23.23 -7.61 -1.76
CA ALA A 270 -22.07 -7.02 -2.43
C ALA A 270 -21.41 -5.91 -1.58
N ALA A 271 -22.22 -5.03 -0.98
CA ALA A 271 -21.68 -3.98 -0.10
C ALA A 271 -20.95 -4.57 1.12
N ILE A 272 -21.50 -5.63 1.73
CA ILE A 272 -20.92 -6.31 2.90
C ILE A 272 -19.62 -7.02 2.52
N ALA A 273 -19.60 -7.76 1.41
CA ALA A 273 -18.42 -8.44 0.89
C ALA A 273 -17.25 -7.46 0.72
N HIS A 274 -17.53 -6.32 0.10
CA HIS A 274 -16.54 -5.28 -0.12
C HIS A 274 -16.04 -4.66 1.19
N VAL A 275 -16.95 -4.38 2.14
CA VAL A 275 -16.57 -3.83 3.46
C VAL A 275 -15.67 -4.80 4.22
N ILE A 276 -16.02 -6.09 4.27
CA ILE A 276 -15.21 -7.12 4.93
C ILE A 276 -13.81 -7.19 4.29
N SER A 277 -13.75 -7.19 2.96
CA SER A 277 -12.49 -7.25 2.21
C SER A 277 -11.61 -6.03 2.47
N GLN A 278 -12.19 -4.85 2.59
CA GLN A 278 -11.43 -3.63 2.93
C GLN A 278 -10.86 -3.68 4.36
N TYR A 279 -11.61 -4.19 5.33
CA TYR A 279 -11.11 -4.38 6.69
C TYR A 279 -10.03 -5.45 6.75
N LEU A 280 -10.14 -6.53 5.95
CA LEU A 280 -9.09 -7.52 5.79
C LEU A 280 -7.80 -6.89 5.22
N MET A 281 -7.90 -6.10 4.15
CA MET A 281 -6.77 -5.36 3.58
C MET A 281 -6.09 -4.49 4.65
N THR A 282 -6.91 -3.76 5.41
CA THR A 282 -6.46 -2.87 6.48
C THR A 282 -5.74 -3.66 7.57
N ALA A 283 -6.28 -4.80 7.98
CA ALA A 283 -5.66 -5.66 8.98
C ALA A 283 -4.30 -6.21 8.52
N ILE A 284 -4.20 -6.68 7.26
CA ILE A 284 -2.94 -7.18 6.69
C ILE A 284 -1.88 -6.08 6.66
N LEU A 285 -2.23 -4.89 6.16
CA LEU A 285 -1.31 -3.75 6.10
C LEU A 285 -0.91 -3.25 7.48
N LEU A 286 -1.86 -3.18 8.42
CA LEU A 286 -1.59 -2.73 9.79
C LEU A 286 -0.66 -3.70 10.50
N TRP A 287 -0.90 -5.01 10.35
CA TRP A 287 -0.03 -6.02 10.93
C TRP A 287 1.39 -5.93 10.36
N ARG A 288 1.53 -5.82 9.03
CA ARG A 288 2.83 -5.63 8.38
C ARG A 288 3.51 -4.34 8.85
N LEU A 289 2.76 -3.26 9.00
CA LEU A 289 3.30 -1.98 9.42
C LEU A 289 3.82 -2.04 10.86
N MET A 290 3.07 -2.66 11.78
CA MET A 290 3.48 -2.89 13.17
C MET A 290 4.74 -3.75 13.29
N THR A 291 5.00 -4.63 12.32
CA THR A 291 6.25 -5.41 12.27
C THR A 291 7.45 -4.61 11.75
N GLN A 292 7.24 -3.55 10.96
CA GLN A 292 8.31 -2.76 10.35
C GLN A 292 8.58 -1.42 11.05
N VAL A 293 7.58 -0.87 11.76
CA VAL A 293 7.61 0.48 12.36
C VAL A 293 7.22 0.41 13.83
N ASP A 294 7.94 1.14 14.68
CA ASP A 294 7.51 1.35 16.07
C ASP A 294 6.49 2.49 16.12
N LEU A 295 5.21 2.10 16.23
CA LEU A 295 4.11 3.02 16.45
C LEU A 295 4.14 3.50 17.90
N LEU A 296 4.89 4.57 18.18
CA LEU A 296 4.79 5.25 19.48
C LEU A 296 3.47 6.05 19.58
N PRO A 297 2.91 6.20 20.79
CA PRO A 297 1.74 7.05 21.00
C PRO A 297 2.08 8.48 20.53
N PRO A 298 1.20 9.13 19.73
CA PRO A 298 1.51 10.42 19.15
C PRO A 298 1.61 11.46 20.26
N SER A 299 2.77 12.11 20.35
CA SER A 299 2.84 13.37 21.08
C SER A 299 2.00 14.38 20.30
N VAL A 300 0.83 14.72 20.84
CA VAL A 300 -0.09 15.76 20.34
C VAL A 300 0.60 17.12 20.08
N LYS A 301 1.83 17.31 20.57
CA LYS A 301 2.69 18.47 20.29
C LYS A 301 3.36 18.48 18.90
N HIS A 302 3.37 17.36 18.15
CA HIS A 302 4.00 17.26 16.82
C HIS A 302 3.00 17.08 15.68
N LEU A 303 1.70 17.25 15.94
CA LEU A 303 0.70 17.39 14.88
C LEU A 303 1.03 18.66 14.09
N GLN A 304 1.68 18.52 12.93
CA GLN A 304 1.90 19.60 11.95
C GLN A 304 0.58 20.02 11.26
N PHE A 305 -0.51 20.15 12.03
CA PHE A 305 -1.84 20.55 11.56
C PHE A 305 -1.80 21.90 10.83
N GLY A 306 -0.87 22.79 11.22
CA GLY A 306 -0.63 24.07 10.57
C GLY A 306 -0.12 23.97 9.12
N ARG A 307 0.71 22.96 8.80
CA ARG A 307 1.19 22.72 7.43
C ARG A 307 0.13 22.06 6.57
N PHE A 308 -0.68 21.17 7.15
CA PHE A 308 -1.79 20.52 6.46
C PHE A 308 -2.85 21.55 6.00
N LEU A 309 -3.20 22.53 6.85
CA LEU A 309 -4.16 23.58 6.51
C LEU A 309 -3.64 24.63 5.53
N GLN A 310 -2.32 24.88 5.47
CA GLN A 310 -1.73 25.80 4.50
C GLN A 310 -1.82 25.29 3.05
N MET A 311 -1.78 23.97 2.83
CA MET A 311 -1.82 23.39 1.47
C MET A 311 -3.23 23.19 0.92
N VAL A 312 -4.26 23.07 1.76
CA VAL A 312 -5.67 23.02 1.31
C VAL A 312 -6.16 24.37 0.77
N ARG A 313 -5.39 25.44 0.98
CA ARG A 313 -5.73 26.81 0.56
C ARG A 313 -5.13 27.21 -0.79
N ILE A 314 -4.64 26.27 -1.59
CA ILE A 314 -4.13 26.52 -2.96
C ILE A 314 -5.20 26.16 -3.97
#